data_AF-A0A536USR4-F1
#
_entry.id   AF-A0A536USR4-F1
#
_cell.length_a   1.000
_cell.length_b   1.000
_cell.length_c   1.000
_cell.angle_alpha   90.00
_cell.angle_beta   90.00
_cell.angle_gamma   90.00
#
_symmetry.space_group_name_H-M   'P 1'
#
loop_
_entity.id
_entity.type
_entity.pdbx_description
1 polymer ?
#
loop_
_entity_poly.entity_id
_entity_poly.type
_entity_poly.pdbx_seq_one_letter_code
_entity_poly.pdbx_strand_id
1 'polypeptide(L)'
;MKHFSDVIEQFGRGLCPLLFLISAGAIADPAQRSVIDTPNAPAAKGPYSQAIKYGDLLFIAGQLPVDPQTNEWVGGKIEDQTRRVLENIKAILAANGMKMA
;
A
#
# COMPACT_ATOMS: atom_id res chain seq x y z
N MET A 1 12.94 20.82 5.94
CA MET A 1 12.54 19.57 6.62
C MET A 1 13.73 18.70 7.08
N LYS A 2 14.91 19.27 7.34
CA LYS A 2 16.03 18.54 8.00
C LYS A 2 16.16 18.88 9.49
N HIS A 3 15.43 19.89 9.95
CA HIS A 3 15.57 20.43 11.31
C HIS A 3 14.68 19.70 12.34
N PHE A 4 13.67 18.95 11.88
CA PHE A 4 12.72 18.28 12.77
C PHE A 4 13.20 16.85 13.13
N SER A 5 13.97 16.21 12.25
CA SER A 5 14.63 14.92 12.53
C SER A 5 15.69 15.06 13.62
N ASP A 6 16.46 16.15 13.57
CA ASP A 6 17.58 16.39 14.49
C ASP A 6 17.09 16.69 15.92
N VAL A 7 15.91 17.32 16.04
CA VAL A 7 15.25 17.60 17.33
C VAL A 7 14.74 16.31 17.98
N ILE A 8 14.21 15.37 17.20
CA ILE A 8 13.78 14.06 17.71
C ILE A 8 15.00 13.24 18.17
N GLU A 9 16.13 13.34 17.45
CA GLU A 9 17.36 12.63 17.82
C GLU A 9 18.03 13.20 19.09
N GLN A 10 17.87 14.51 19.36
CA GLN A 10 18.35 15.14 20.59
C GLN A 10 17.51 14.78 21.83
N PHE A 11 16.20 14.58 21.69
CA PHE A 11 15.35 14.14 22.81
C PHE A 11 15.63 12.69 23.24
N GLY A 12 16.15 11.85 22.36
CA GLY A 12 16.41 10.43 22.62
C GLY A 12 17.68 10.11 23.44
N ARG A 13 18.61 11.05 23.62
CA ARG A 13 19.91 10.78 24.29
C ARG A 13 20.00 11.31 25.73
N GLY A 14 18.95 11.95 26.24
CA GLY A 14 19.02 12.71 27.50
C GLY A 14 18.12 12.24 28.65
N LEU A 15 17.19 11.31 28.46
CA LEU A 15 16.25 10.93 29.52
C LEU A 15 16.31 9.44 29.87
N CYS A 16 16.76 9.18 31.10
CA CYS A 16 16.45 8.07 32.00
C CYS A 16 16.27 6.68 31.34
N PRO A 17 17.25 5.76 31.46
CA PRO A 17 17.14 4.42 30.88
C PRO A 17 16.00 3.56 31.46
N LEU A 18 15.31 4.04 32.50
CA LEU A 18 14.19 3.33 33.14
C LEU A 18 12.81 3.69 32.54
N LEU A 19 12.71 4.76 31.73
CA LEU A 19 11.44 5.22 31.16
C LEU A 19 11.20 4.78 29.70
N PHE A 20 12.04 3.90 29.15
CA PHE A 20 11.87 3.39 27.78
C PHE A 20 10.99 2.13 27.71
N LEU A 21 10.59 1.56 28.85
CA LEU A 21 9.82 0.32 28.91
C LEU A 21 8.29 0.49 28.82
N ILE A 22 7.76 1.73 28.75
CA ILE A 22 6.30 1.95 28.92
C ILE A 22 5.61 2.69 27.75
N SER A 23 6.29 3.05 26.65
CA SER A 23 5.63 3.73 25.52
C SER A 23 5.74 3.04 24.16
N ALA A 24 6.11 1.76 24.11
CA ALA A 24 6.12 0.98 22.86
C ALA A 24 4.72 0.63 22.32
N GLY A 25 3.65 1.04 23.00
CA GLY A 25 2.28 0.86 22.54
C GLY A 25 1.79 2.05 21.72
N ALA A 26 1.85 1.92 20.39
CA ALA A 26 1.17 2.75 19.40
C ALA A 26 1.78 4.13 19.09
N ILE A 27 2.93 4.10 18.41
CA ILE A 27 3.27 5.09 17.39
C ILE A 27 3.40 4.28 16.09
N ALA A 28 2.57 4.54 15.09
CA ALA A 28 2.66 3.85 13.80
C ALA A 28 4.04 4.14 13.19
N ASP A 29 4.88 3.11 13.12
CA ASP A 29 6.23 3.22 12.56
C ASP A 29 6.13 3.48 11.04
N PRO A 30 6.53 4.67 10.55
CA PRO A 30 6.49 4.98 9.12
C PRO A 30 7.36 4.02 8.27
N ALA A 31 8.28 3.28 8.88
CA ALA A 31 9.12 2.30 8.20
C ALA A 31 8.36 1.04 7.72
N GLN A 32 7.12 0.83 8.17
CA GLN A 32 6.34 -0.36 7.79
C GLN A 32 5.42 -0.17 6.59
N ARG A 33 5.32 1.03 6.02
CA ARG A 33 4.45 1.32 4.85
C ARG A 33 5.22 1.17 3.53
N SER A 34 4.78 0.25 2.68
CA SER A 34 5.27 0.10 1.30
C SER A 34 4.18 0.40 0.28
N VAL A 35 4.51 1.20 -0.74
CA VAL A 35 3.65 1.46 -1.89
C VAL A 35 3.84 0.33 -2.90
N ILE A 36 2.73 -0.19 -3.41
CA ILE A 36 2.72 -1.24 -4.42
C ILE A 36 2.20 -0.65 -5.72
N ASP A 37 2.95 -0.88 -6.79
CA ASP A 37 2.61 -0.53 -8.15
C ASP A 37 3.01 -1.68 -9.09
N THR A 38 2.18 -1.97 -10.08
CA THR A 38 2.46 -2.98 -11.10
C THR A 38 1.95 -2.52 -12.46
N PRO A 39 2.67 -2.81 -13.56
CA PRO A 39 2.20 -2.52 -14.91
C PRO A 39 1.06 -3.45 -15.34
N ASN A 40 0.80 -4.53 -14.59
CA ASN A 40 -0.22 -5.54 -14.92
C ASN A 40 -1.60 -5.22 -14.30
N ALA A 41 -1.76 -4.04 -13.71
CA ALA A 41 -3.03 -3.54 -13.20
C ALA A 41 -3.21 -2.07 -13.63
N PRO A 42 -4.45 -1.55 -13.64
CA PRO A 42 -4.70 -0.16 -14.01
C PRO A 42 -3.89 0.80 -13.15
N ALA A 43 -3.18 1.71 -13.82
CA ALA A 43 -2.36 2.71 -13.14
C ALA A 43 -3.22 3.63 -12.25
N ALA A 44 -2.70 3.96 -11.06
CA ALA A 44 -3.34 4.91 -10.17
C ALA A 44 -3.21 6.34 -10.72
N LYS A 45 -4.25 6.85 -11.39
CA LYS A 45 -4.26 8.18 -12.06
C LYS A 45 -4.65 9.36 -11.13
N GLY A 46 -4.50 9.22 -9.82
CA GLY A 46 -4.88 10.24 -8.83
C GLY A 46 -4.03 10.19 -7.56
N PRO A 47 -4.39 10.92 -6.48
CA PRO A 47 -3.64 10.94 -5.22
C PRO A 47 -3.88 9.68 -4.38
N TYR A 48 -3.67 8.51 -4.97
CA TYR A 48 -3.79 7.20 -4.33
C TYR A 48 -2.76 6.22 -4.92
N SER A 49 -2.60 5.06 -4.27
CA SER A 49 -1.73 3.97 -4.73
C SER A 49 -2.57 2.76 -5.12
N GLN A 50 -2.11 1.93 -6.06
CA GLN A 50 -2.82 0.70 -6.43
C GLN A 50 -3.02 -0.22 -5.22
N ALA A 51 -1.99 -0.35 -4.39
CA ALA A 51 -2.07 -0.95 -3.07
C ALA A 51 -1.03 -0.36 -2.10
N ILE A 52 -1.30 -0.50 -0.80
CA ILE A 52 -0.38 -0.18 0.28
C ILE A 52 -0.22 -1.42 1.15
N LYS A 53 1.03 -1.85 1.36
CA LYS A 53 1.36 -2.85 2.37
C LYS A 53 1.73 -2.15 3.67
N TYR A 54 1.20 -2.64 4.79
CA TYR A 54 1.55 -2.19 6.13
C TYR A 54 1.70 -3.39 7.06
N GLY A 55 2.94 -3.68 7.45
CA GLY A 55 3.27 -4.94 8.15
C GLY A 55 2.83 -6.15 7.33
N ASP A 56 1.97 -6.98 7.92
CA ASP A 56 1.43 -8.19 7.29
C ASP A 56 0.11 -7.97 6.52
N LEU A 57 -0.40 -6.74 6.52
CA LEU A 57 -1.64 -6.38 5.84
C LEU A 57 -1.36 -5.76 4.47
N LEU A 58 -2.22 -6.05 3.51
CA LEU A 58 -2.23 -5.44 2.18
C LEU A 58 -3.59 -4.80 1.93
N PHE A 59 -3.59 -3.49 1.73
CA PHE A 59 -4.78 -2.70 1.38
C PHE A 59 -4.76 -2.43 -0.12
N ILE A 60 -5.76 -2.95 -0.83
CA ILE A 60 -5.89 -2.79 -2.28
C ILE A 60 -6.94 -1.72 -2.57
N ALA A 61 -6.62 -0.79 -3.47
CA ALA A 61 -7.59 0.21 -3.92
C ALA A 61 -8.72 -0.44 -4.74
N GLY A 62 -9.88 0.21 -4.81
CA GLY A 62 -10.98 -0.23 -5.65
C GLY A 62 -10.54 -0.42 -7.10
N GLN A 63 -10.68 -1.64 -7.62
CA GLN A 63 -10.26 -1.97 -8.98
C GLN A 63 -11.43 -1.76 -9.96
N LEU A 64 -11.12 -1.13 -11.09
CA LEU A 64 -12.04 -0.91 -12.20
C LEU A 64 -11.90 -2.03 -13.25
N PRO A 65 -12.94 -2.31 -14.04
CA PRO A 65 -12.88 -3.26 -15.15
C PRO A 65 -12.16 -2.67 -16.37
N VAL A 66 -10.98 -2.09 -16.15
CA VAL A 66 -10.14 -1.49 -17.19
C VAL A 66 -9.03 -2.47 -17.54
N ASP A 67 -8.75 -2.61 -18.83
CA ASP A 67 -7.61 -3.36 -19.31
C ASP A 67 -6.32 -2.53 -19.13
N PRO A 68 -5.31 -3.02 -18.40
CA PRO A 68 -4.08 -2.26 -18.15
C PRO A 68 -3.24 -2.03 -19.42
N GLN A 69 -3.39 -2.86 -20.45
CA GLN A 69 -2.64 -2.73 -21.70
C GLN A 69 -3.25 -1.67 -22.61
N THR A 70 -4.57 -1.69 -22.78
CA THR A 70 -5.27 -0.76 -23.68
C THR A 70 -5.73 0.52 -22.98
N ASN A 71 -5.81 0.52 -21.64
CA ASN A 71 -6.45 1.56 -20.83
C ASN A 71 -7.94 1.77 -21.15
N GLU A 72 -8.60 0.78 -21.76
CA GLU A 72 -10.02 0.84 -22.10
C GLU A 72 -10.88 0.00 -21.14
N TRP A 73 -12.16 0.36 -21.04
CA TRP A 73 -13.14 -0.41 -20.29
C TRP A 73 -13.45 -1.73 -20.98
N VAL A 74 -13.44 -2.82 -20.22
CA VAL A 74 -13.73 -4.15 -20.75
C VAL A 74 -15.24 -4.37 -20.80
N GLY A 75 -15.78 -4.47 -22.02
CA GLY A 75 -17.07 -5.08 -22.34
C GLY A 75 -18.33 -4.46 -21.71
N GLY A 76 -19.49 -4.90 -22.22
CA GLY A 76 -20.81 -4.41 -21.78
C GLY A 76 -21.52 -5.32 -20.76
N LYS A 77 -21.02 -6.54 -20.52
CA LYS A 77 -21.60 -7.49 -19.57
C LYS A 77 -20.93 -7.42 -18.21
N ILE A 78 -21.71 -7.66 -17.16
CA ILE A 78 -21.22 -7.57 -15.78
C ILE A 78 -20.23 -8.69 -15.44
N GLU A 79 -20.38 -9.87 -16.05
CA GLU A 79 -19.50 -11.01 -15.84
C GLU A 79 -18.07 -10.75 -16.32
N ASP A 80 -17.95 -10.12 -17.50
CA ASP A 80 -16.65 -9.76 -18.10
C ASP A 80 -15.96 -8.67 -17.27
N GLN A 81 -16.72 -7.66 -16.86
CA GLN A 81 -16.21 -6.59 -15.99
C GLN A 81 -15.76 -7.14 -14.63
N THR A 82 -16.57 -8.00 -14.01
CA THR A 82 -16.24 -8.63 -12.73
C THR A 82 -14.99 -9.48 -12.85
N ARG A 83 -14.86 -10.26 -13.94
CA ARG A 83 -13.65 -11.06 -14.19
C ARG A 83 -12.42 -10.18 -14.33
N ARG A 84 -12.49 -9.09 -15.12
CA ARG A 84 -11.36 -8.16 -15.28
C ARG A 84 -10.97 -7.53 -13.94
N VAL A 85 -11.94 -7.12 -13.12
CA VAL A 85 -11.68 -6.58 -11.77
C VAL A 85 -10.90 -7.60 -10.92
N LEU A 86 -11.33 -8.86 -10.90
CA LEU A 86 -10.65 -9.91 -10.14
C LEU A 86 -9.24 -10.21 -10.69
N GLU A 87 -9.05 -10.18 -12.01
CA GLU A 87 -7.73 -10.32 -12.64
C GLU A 87 -6.79 -9.17 -12.26
N ASN A 88 -7.29 -7.94 -12.22
CA ASN A 88 -6.52 -6.77 -11.77
C ASN A 88 -6.11 -6.91 -10.30
N ILE A 89 -7.01 -7.37 -9.42
CA ILE A 89 -6.69 -7.67 -8.01
C ILE A 89 -5.62 -8.76 -7.92
N LYS A 90 -5.75 -9.84 -8.70
CA LYS A 90 -4.78 -10.93 -8.76
C LYS A 90 -3.40 -10.44 -9.17
N ALA A 91 -3.32 -9.52 -10.13
CA ALA A 91 -2.05 -8.92 -10.57
C ALA A 91 -1.36 -8.10 -9.46
N ILE A 92 -2.13 -7.33 -8.68
CA ILE A 92 -1.61 -6.56 -7.54
C ILE A 92 -1.13 -7.48 -6.41
N LEU A 93 -1.86 -8.57 -6.14
CA LEU A 93 -1.45 -9.59 -5.17
C LEU A 93 -0.13 -10.26 -5.61
N ALA A 94 -0.02 -10.63 -6.88
CA ALA A 94 1.18 -11.26 -7.44
C ALA A 94 2.41 -10.35 -7.33
N ALA A 95 2.24 -9.03 -7.50
CA ALA A 95 3.32 -8.05 -7.31
C ALA A 95 3.88 -8.02 -5.87
N ASN A 96 3.13 -8.55 -4.90
CA ASN A 96 3.54 -8.70 -3.49
C ASN A 96 3.93 -10.15 -3.11
N GLY A 97 4.04 -11.07 -4.08
CA GLY A 97 4.26 -12.49 -3.80
C GLY A 97 3.06 -13.19 -3.15
N MET A 98 1.87 -12.59 -3.22
CA MET A 98 0.61 -13.17 -2.73
C MET A 98 -0.20 -13.78 -3.87
N LYS A 99 -1.14 -14.67 -3.54
CA LYS A 99 -2.04 -15.30 -4.51
C LYS A 99 -3.48 -15.28 -4.00
N MET A 100 -4.44 -15.23 -4.93
CA MET A 100 -5.83 -15.56 -4.61
C MET A 100 -5.94 -17.05 -4.29
N ALA A 101 -6.86 -17.39 -3.38
CA ALA A 101 -7.21 -18.77 -3.05
C ALA A 101 -7.97 -19.46 -4.19
#